data_AF-A0A8T7E453-F1
#
_entry.id   AF-A0A8T7E453-F1
#
_cell.length_a   1.000
_cell.length_b   1.000
_cell.length_c   1.000
_cell.angle_alpha   90.00
_cell.angle_beta   90.00
_cell.angle_gamma   90.00
#
_symmetry.space_group_name_H-M   'P 1'
#
loop_
_entity.id
_entity.type
_entity.pdbx_description
1 polymer ?
#
loop_
_entity_poly.entity_id
_entity_poly.type
_entity_poly.pdbx_seq_one_letter_code
_entity_poly.pdbx_strand_id
1 'polypeptide(L)'
;MEKATIETKIGSEINFAVVFAVVFGIIALYPLLKGGDIRIWAAVVSVLILAVGLLKPSLLRTPNILWFKLGLALGAIVAPIVMFLVYVVAIVPTGLCLRLFGKDPLDRKIEKDASTYWIEREQPLQSFKNQF
;
A
#
# COMPACT_ATOMS: atom_id res chain seq x y z
N MET A 1 -12.46 20.24 -12.99
CA MET A 1 -11.96 18.95 -12.51
C MET A 1 -11.84 19.03 -11.00
N GLU A 2 -12.85 18.53 -10.29
CA GLU A 2 -12.88 18.51 -8.83
C GLU A 2 -11.88 17.45 -8.36
N LYS A 3 -10.75 17.87 -7.80
CA LYS A 3 -9.87 16.92 -7.10
C LYS A 3 -10.61 16.52 -5.85
N ALA A 4 -11.18 15.31 -5.84
CA ALA A 4 -11.58 14.64 -4.61
C ALA A 4 -10.33 14.50 -3.72
N THR A 5 -10.05 15.49 -2.88
CA THR A 5 -8.99 15.44 -1.89
C THR A 5 -9.48 14.52 -0.79
N ILE A 6 -9.12 13.24 -0.88
CA ILE A 6 -9.27 12.33 0.25
C ILE A 6 -8.46 12.93 1.40
N GLU A 7 -9.14 13.43 2.42
CA GLU A 7 -8.48 13.94 3.62
C GLU A 7 -7.75 12.77 4.30
N THR A 8 -6.43 12.76 4.15
CA THR A 8 -5.58 11.76 4.79
C THR A 8 -5.44 12.12 6.27
N LYS A 9 -6.27 11.48 7.10
CA LYS A 9 -6.23 11.68 8.55
C LYS A 9 -4.87 11.21 9.09
N ILE A 10 -4.14 12.13 9.70
CA ILE A 10 -2.86 11.85 10.35
C ILE A 10 -3.11 10.93 11.54
N GLY A 11 -2.24 9.93 11.75
CA GLY A 11 -2.30 9.04 12.91
C GLY A 11 -2.17 9.79 14.23
N SER A 12 -2.72 9.24 15.32
CA SER A 12 -2.62 9.83 16.65
C SER A 12 -1.16 9.89 17.14
N GLU A 13 -0.81 10.95 17.86
CA GLU A 13 0.49 11.14 18.50
C GLU A 13 0.81 10.02 19.52
N ILE A 14 -0.22 9.42 20.13
CA ILE A 14 -0.05 8.28 21.04
C ILE A 14 0.41 7.05 20.27
N ASN A 15 -0.19 6.77 19.11
CA ASN A 15 0.22 5.65 18.26
C ASN A 15 1.66 5.84 17.76
N PHE A 16 2.03 7.07 17.41
CA PHE A 16 3.40 7.42 17.08
C PHE A 16 4.35 7.09 18.25
N ALA A 17 4.03 7.54 19.47
CA ALA A 17 4.82 7.26 20.66
C ALA A 17 4.99 5.75 20.91
N VAL A 18 3.89 4.97 20.82
CA VAL A 18 3.90 3.52 21.04
C VAL A 18 4.80 2.81 20.01
N VAL A 19 4.66 3.14 18.72
CA VAL A 19 5.47 2.52 17.66
C VAL A 19 6.96 2.79 17.90
N PHE A 20 7.35 4.03 18.18
CA PHE A 20 8.75 4.36 18.43
C PHE A 20 9.27 3.76 19.74
N ALA A 21 8.45 3.72 20.80
CA ALA A 21 8.80 3.05 22.05
C ALA A 21 9.07 1.55 21.83
N VAL A 22 8.24 0.86 21.05
CA VAL A 22 8.44 -0.55 20.68
C VAL A 22 9.72 -0.72 19.86
N VAL A 23 9.96 0.11 18.84
CA VAL A 23 11.18 0.04 18.02
C VAL A 23 12.43 0.22 18.87
N PHE A 24 12.49 1.25 19.71
CA PHE A 24 13.62 1.48 20.60
C PHE A 24 13.74 0.39 21.68
N GLY A 25 12.62 -0.19 22.13
CA GLY A 25 12.59 -1.33 23.04
C GLY A 25 13.23 -2.59 22.42
N ILE A 26 12.89 -2.89 21.16
CA ILE A 26 13.53 -3.97 20.40
C ILE A 26 15.03 -3.69 20.24
N ILE A 27 15.43 -2.46 19.90
CA ILE A 27 16.85 -2.07 19.79
C ILE A 27 17.58 -2.22 21.13
N ALA A 28 16.91 -1.91 22.23
CA ALA A 28 17.46 -2.02 23.58
C ALA A 28 17.72 -3.49 23.97
N LEU A 29 16.80 -4.39 23.60
CA LEU A 29 16.83 -5.81 23.94
C LEU A 29 17.54 -6.69 22.90
N TYR A 30 17.75 -6.21 21.67
CA TYR A 30 18.40 -6.97 20.60
C TYR A 30 19.77 -7.58 20.98
N PRO A 31 20.66 -6.87 21.72
CA PRO A 31 21.96 -7.45 22.11
C PRO A 31 21.85 -8.66 23.04
N LEU A 32 20.77 -8.81 23.81
CA LEU A 32 20.58 -9.94 24.72
C LEU A 32 20.51 -11.27 23.96
N LEU A 33 19.99 -11.26 22.73
CA LEU A 33 19.93 -12.44 21.87
C LEU A 33 21.32 -12.96 21.49
N LYS A 34 22.35 -12.12 21.61
CA LYS A 34 23.75 -12.46 21.32
C LYS A 34 24.61 -12.51 22.58
N GLY A 35 23.99 -12.54 23.77
CA GLY A 35 24.69 -12.55 25.07
C GLY A 35 25.33 -11.22 25.48
N GLY A 36 24.97 -10.11 24.83
CA GLY A 36 25.41 -8.77 25.21
C GLY A 36 24.45 -8.07 26.18
N ASP A 37 24.89 -6.97 26.78
CA ASP A 37 24.10 -6.17 27.72
C ASP A 37 22.99 -5.34 27.06
N ILE A 38 21.99 -4.97 27.85
CA ILE A 38 20.92 -4.05 27.44
C ILE A 38 21.54 -2.73 27.00
N ARG A 39 21.13 -2.20 25.84
CA ARG A 39 21.48 -0.84 25.43
C ARG A 39 20.67 0.17 26.24
N ILE A 40 21.23 0.59 27.37
CA ILE A 40 20.58 1.51 28.33
C ILE A 40 20.08 2.78 27.64
N TRP A 41 20.86 3.37 26.73
CA TRP A 41 20.45 4.58 26.02
C TRP A 41 19.15 4.37 25.23
N ALA A 42 18.99 3.22 24.55
CA ALA A 42 17.80 2.91 23.77
C ALA A 42 16.60 2.61 24.68
N ALA A 43 16.84 1.95 25.83
CA ALA A 43 15.82 1.73 26.85
C ALA A 43 15.29 3.05 27.43
N VAL A 44 16.19 3.97 27.77
CA VAL A 44 15.83 5.30 28.29
C VAL A 44 15.01 6.07 27.25
N VAL A 45 15.43 6.08 25.98
CA VAL A 45 14.68 6.75 24.90
C VAL A 45 13.29 6.13 24.71
N SER A 46 13.16 4.80 24.75
CA SER A 46 11.88 4.09 24.66
C SER A 46 10.91 4.52 25.76
N VAL A 47 11.37 4.49 27.01
CA VAL A 47 10.55 4.87 28.18
C VAL A 47 10.17 6.35 28.13
N LEU A 48 11.11 7.24 27.78
CA LEU A 48 10.84 8.68 27.68
C LEU A 48 9.80 8.99 26.60
N ILE A 49 9.92 8.42 25.40
CA ILE A 49 8.96 8.63 24.32
C ILE A 49 7.57 8.15 24.74
N LEU A 50 7.49 6.97 25.38
CA LEU A 50 6.22 6.43 25.86
C LEU A 50 5.59 7.31 26.94
N ALA A 51 6.39 7.75 27.92
CA ALA A 51 5.93 8.63 28.99
C ALA A 51 5.43 9.97 28.44
N VAL A 52 6.16 10.60 27.50
CA VAL A 52 5.73 11.83 26.84
C VAL A 52 4.45 11.61 26.03
N GLY A 53 4.35 10.49 25.32
CA GLY A 53 3.15 10.14 24.56
C GLY A 53 1.89 10.01 25.41
N LEU A 54 2.01 9.45 26.62
CA LEU A 54 0.87 9.26 27.54
C LEU A 54 0.53 10.53 28.34
N LEU A 55 1.53 11.28 28.78
CA LEU A 55 1.33 12.45 29.65
C LEU A 55 1.04 13.74 28.87
N LYS A 56 1.72 13.93 27.72
CA LYS A 56 1.61 15.15 26.92
C LYS A 56 1.81 14.85 25.42
N PRO A 57 0.85 14.17 24.78
CA PRO A 57 0.94 13.78 23.36
C PRO A 57 1.16 14.97 22.41
N SER A 58 0.69 16.17 22.79
CA SER A 58 0.84 17.39 21.98
C SER A 58 2.30 17.77 21.69
N LEU A 59 3.26 17.34 22.52
CA LEU A 59 4.69 17.60 22.27
C LEU A 59 5.23 16.76 21.10
N LEU A 60 4.61 15.60 20.82
CA LEU A 60 4.99 14.70 19.72
C LEU A 60 4.26 15.02 18.41
N ARG A 61 3.47 16.10 18.35
CA ARG A 61 2.71 16.47 17.16
C ARG A 61 3.62 16.80 15.97
N THR A 62 4.61 17.65 16.15
CA THR A 62 5.55 18.02 15.08
C THR A 62 6.32 16.82 14.53
N PRO A 63 6.96 15.96 15.34
CA PRO A 63 7.63 14.77 14.83
C PRO A 63 6.65 13.76 14.20
N ASN A 64 5.44 13.60 14.73
CA ASN A 64 4.42 12.74 14.12
C ASN A 64 4.02 13.20 12.71
N ILE A 65 3.82 14.51 12.52
CA ILE A 65 3.50 15.07 11.19
C ILE A 65 4.68 14.86 10.22
N LEU A 66 5.91 15.08 10.67
CA LEU A 66 7.09 14.88 9.82
C LEU A 66 7.25 13.41 9.43
N TRP A 67 7.09 12.49 10.39
CA TRP A 67 7.10 11.06 10.14
C TRP A 67 6.00 10.62 9.17
N PHE A 68 4.80 11.16 9.33
CA PHE A 68 3.69 10.90 8.42
C PHE A 68 4.01 11.34 6.99
N LYS A 69 4.57 12.56 6.81
CA LYS A 69 5.01 13.06 5.49
C LYS A 69 6.10 12.20 4.87
N LEU A 70 7.06 11.74 5.67
CA LEU A 70 8.08 10.78 5.20
C LEU A 70 7.45 9.47 4.76
N GLY A 71 6.48 8.94 5.51
CA GLY A 71 5.71 7.75 5.14
C GLY A 71 4.97 7.92 3.80
N LEU A 72 4.36 9.09 3.57
CA LEU A 72 3.72 9.40 2.29
C LEU A 72 4.72 9.48 1.14
N ALA A 73 5.87 10.13 1.34
CA ALA A 73 6.93 10.22 0.32
C ALA A 73 7.50 8.83 -0.02
N LEU A 74 7.74 8.00 0.99
CA LEU A 74 8.19 6.62 0.80
C LEU A 74 7.11 5.80 0.06
N GLY A 75 5.85 5.93 0.46
CA GLY A 75 4.72 5.28 -0.20
C GLY A 75 4.58 5.67 -1.67
N ALA A 76 4.83 6.93 -2.02
CA ALA A 76 4.80 7.41 -3.40
C ALA A 76 5.88 6.75 -4.28
N ILE A 77 6.99 6.28 -3.70
CA ILE A 77 8.05 5.56 -4.42
C ILE A 77 7.78 4.05 -4.40
N VAL A 78 7.40 3.50 -3.25
CA VAL A 78 7.18 2.06 -3.06
C VAL A 78 5.95 1.59 -3.86
N ALA A 79 4.86 2.36 -3.91
CA ALA A 79 3.65 1.94 -4.61
C ALA A 79 3.87 1.68 -6.11
N PRO A 80 4.51 2.58 -6.90
CA PRO A 80 4.87 2.27 -8.28
C PRO A 80 5.79 1.06 -8.44
N ILE A 81 6.78 0.89 -7.55
CA ILE A 81 7.71 -0.24 -7.60
C ILE A 81 6.97 -1.56 -7.39
N VAL A 82 6.11 -1.63 -6.38
CA VAL A 82 5.31 -2.83 -6.09
C VAL A 82 4.33 -3.09 -7.23
N MET A 83 3.65 -2.07 -7.75
CA MET A 83 2.74 -2.22 -8.89
C MET A 83 3.47 -2.69 -10.16
N PHE A 84 4.67 -2.19 -10.40
CA PHE A 84 5.53 -2.65 -11.50
C PHE A 84 5.92 -4.12 -11.31
N LEU A 85 6.31 -4.53 -10.09
CA LEU A 85 6.63 -5.91 -9.80
C LEU A 85 5.42 -6.84 -10.03
N VAL A 86 4.25 -6.44 -9.55
CA VAL A 86 2.99 -7.19 -9.78
C VAL A 86 2.71 -7.30 -11.28
N TYR A 87 2.88 -6.21 -12.04
CA TYR A 87 2.69 -6.24 -13.48
C TYR A 87 3.64 -7.24 -14.16
N VAL A 88 4.92 -7.21 -13.82
CA VAL A 88 5.93 -8.10 -14.44
C VAL A 88 5.78 -9.56 -14.00
N VAL A 89 5.40 -9.83 -12.75
CA VAL A 89 5.33 -11.19 -12.20
C VAL A 89 3.98 -11.86 -12.44
N ALA A 90 2.88 -11.11 -12.47
CA ALA A 90 1.54 -11.67 -12.67
C ALA A 90 1.02 -11.39 -14.09
N ILE A 91 0.99 -10.13 -14.51
CA ILE A 91 0.28 -9.72 -15.74
C ILE A 91 1.06 -10.13 -16.99
N VAL A 92 2.34 -9.81 -17.06
CA VAL A 92 3.20 -10.12 -18.22
C VAL A 92 3.25 -11.62 -18.52
N PRO A 93 3.55 -12.53 -17.56
CA PRO A 93 3.58 -13.96 -17.86
C PRO A 93 2.20 -14.50 -18.19
N THR A 94 1.12 -14.01 -17.57
CA THR A 94 -0.25 -14.40 -17.95
C THR A 94 -0.53 -14.05 -19.41
N GLY A 95 -0.20 -12.84 -19.85
CA GLY A 95 -0.34 -12.41 -21.24
C GLY A 95 0.54 -13.22 -22.20
N LEU A 96 1.76 -13.56 -21.78
CA LEU A 96 2.66 -14.40 -22.57
C LEU A 96 2.14 -15.84 -22.70
N CYS A 97 1.62 -16.41 -21.60
CA CYS A 97 0.97 -17.73 -21.60
C CYS A 97 -0.23 -17.76 -22.54
N LEU A 98 -1.13 -16.77 -22.45
CA LEU A 98 -2.29 -16.67 -23.36
C LEU A 98 -1.84 -16.64 -24.82
N ARG A 99 -0.80 -15.86 -25.13
CA ARG A 99 -0.22 -15.79 -26.47
C ARG A 99 0.43 -17.11 -26.90
N LEU A 100 1.10 -17.81 -26.01
CA LEU A 100 1.69 -19.14 -26.27
C LEU A 100 0.61 -20.19 -26.56
N PHE A 101 -0.50 -20.15 -25.82
CA PHE A 101 -1.65 -21.03 -26.03
C PHE A 101 -2.58 -20.58 -27.17
N GLY A 102 -2.21 -19.52 -27.90
CA GLY A 102 -3.00 -18.99 -29.02
C GLY A 102 -4.37 -18.43 -28.62
N LYS A 103 -4.61 -18.20 -27.32
CA LYS A 103 -5.86 -17.63 -26.82
C LYS A 103 -5.82 -16.12 -26.96
N ASP A 104 -6.71 -15.58 -27.77
CA ASP A 104 -6.94 -14.14 -27.90
C ASP A 104 -8.36 -13.81 -27.40
N PRO A 105 -8.56 -13.61 -26.09
CA PRO A 105 -9.88 -13.31 -25.54
C PRO A 105 -10.44 -11.95 -25.99
N LEU A 106 -9.64 -11.13 -26.66
CA LEU A 106 -10.01 -9.79 -27.10
C LEU A 106 -10.13 -9.68 -28.63
N ASP A 107 -10.03 -10.80 -29.37
CA ASP A 107 -10.06 -10.87 -30.84
C ASP A 107 -9.33 -9.67 -31.50
N ARG A 108 -8.07 -9.48 -31.13
CA ARG A 108 -7.30 -8.27 -31.47
C ARG A 108 -6.83 -8.25 -32.92
N LYS A 109 -7.01 -9.34 -33.65
CA LYS A 109 -6.64 -9.43 -35.06
C LYS A 109 -7.62 -8.60 -35.89
N ILE A 110 -7.09 -7.67 -36.66
CA ILE A 110 -7.87 -6.89 -37.62
C ILE A 110 -8.21 -7.79 -38.81
N GLU A 111 -9.48 -8.16 -38.92
CA GLU A 111 -10.04 -8.83 -40.09
C GLU A 111 -10.33 -7.79 -41.18
N LYS A 112 -9.56 -7.84 -42.27
CA LYS A 112 -9.66 -6.88 -43.38
C LYS A 112 -10.87 -7.12 -44.27
N ASP A 113 -11.36 -8.35 -44.31
CA ASP A 113 -12.47 -8.79 -45.14
C ASP A 113 -13.81 -8.82 -44.36
N ALA A 114 -13.79 -8.47 -43.07
CA ALA A 114 -15.00 -8.40 -42.26
C ALA A 114 -15.83 -7.17 -42.61
N SER A 115 -17.11 -7.38 -42.92
CA SER A 115 -18.06 -6.31 -43.21
C SER A 115 -18.41 -5.48 -41.97
N THR A 116 -18.31 -6.07 -40.77
CA THR A 116 -18.54 -5.41 -39.49
C THR A 116 -17.87 -6.18 -38.34
N TYR A 117 -17.39 -5.46 -37.32
CA TYR A 117 -16.91 -6.03 -36.05
C TYR A 117 -18.03 -6.17 -35.01
N TRP A 118 -19.27 -5.86 -35.38
CA TRP A 118 -20.39 -5.90 -34.48
C TRP A 118 -20.75 -7.35 -34.13
N ILE A 119 -20.59 -7.71 -32.86
CA ILE A 119 -21.03 -9.01 -32.35
C ILE A 119 -22.54 -8.93 -32.11
N GLU A 120 -23.30 -9.66 -32.92
CA GLU A 120 -24.76 -9.76 -32.73
C GLU A 120 -25.08 -10.42 -31.40
N ARG A 121 -26.08 -9.86 -30.71
CA ARG A 121 -26.54 -10.40 -29.43
C ARG A 121 -27.48 -11.56 -29.71
N GLU A 122 -27.18 -12.72 -29.17
CA GLU A 122 -28.10 -13.86 -29.24
C GLU A 122 -29.34 -13.65 -28.36
N GLN A 123 -29.23 -12.81 -27.33
CA GLN A 123 -30.30 -12.58 -26.36
C GLN A 123 -31.02 -11.24 -26.60
N PRO A 124 -32.37 -11.23 -26.59
CA PRO A 124 -33.15 -10.01 -26.70
C PRO A 124 -32.95 -9.11 -25.47
N LEU A 125 -33.13 -7.79 -25.66
CA LEU A 125 -33.03 -6.80 -24.58
C LEU A 125 -33.99 -7.15 -23.43
N GLN A 126 -33.45 -7.64 -22.31
CA GLN A 126 -34.21 -7.81 -21.08
C GLN A 126 -34.41 -6.46 -20.39
N SER A 127 -35.58 -6.28 -19.79
CA SER A 127 -35.92 -5.08 -19.05
C SER A 127 -35.10 -5.02 -17.75
N PHE A 128 -34.43 -3.89 -17.51
CA PHE A 128 -33.67 -3.62 -16.27
C PHE A 128 -34.54 -3.52 -14.99
N LYS A 129 -35.86 -3.69 -15.09
CA LYS A 129 -36.77 -3.61 -13.95
C LYS A 129 -36.52 -4.70 -12.90
N ASN A 130 -36.03 -5.88 -13.29
CA ASN A 130 -35.77 -7.02 -12.39
C ASN A 130 -34.37 -7.61 -12.65
N GLN A 131 -33.33 -6.80 -12.46
CA GLN A 131 -31.93 -7.21 -12.71
C GLN A 131 -31.23 -7.85 -11.49
N PHE A 132 -31.95 -8.04 -10.38
CA PHE A 132 -31.45 -8.64 -9.13
C PHE A 132 -32.40 -9.74 -8.67
#